data_AF-A0A1N6PDI7-F1
#
_entry.id   AF-A0A1N6PDI7-F1
#
_cell.length_a   1.000
_cell.length_b   1.000
_cell.length_c   1.000
_cell.angle_alpha   90.00
_cell.angle_beta   90.00
_cell.angle_gamma   90.00
#
_symmetry.space_group_name_H-M   'P 1'
#
loop_
_entity.id
_entity.type
_entity.pdbx_description
1 polymer ?
#
loop_
_entity_poly.entity_id
_entity_poly.type
_entity_poly.pdbx_seq_one_letter_code
_entity_poly.pdbx_strand_id
1 'polypeptide(L)'
;MKLKVGGLSLNYDLTLLLRKVFDVLLVKNPIGTGLGVLLGIALQGLVGLFTPTLKTILYLDFSRLTYLHYISFSVFSFNIKTFLSKDKVDPSIERIFDFIKESEKDGKIDKETAHKYYNQLCSEIVSRVVIESDGFNEKADVDVNNG
;
A
#
# COMPACT_ATOMS: atom_id res chain seq x y z
N MET A 1 -9.60 -24.68 -32.45
CA MET A 1 -8.15 -24.42 -32.35
C MET A 1 -7.97 -23.22 -31.42
N LYS A 2 -7.55 -23.45 -30.16
CA LYS A 2 -7.40 -22.39 -29.14
C LYS A 2 -6.08 -21.65 -29.37
N LEU A 3 -6.14 -20.41 -29.86
CA LEU A 3 -4.97 -19.53 -29.89
C LEU A 3 -4.81 -18.86 -28.53
N LYS A 4 -3.83 -19.35 -27.77
CA LYS A 4 -3.33 -18.72 -26.55
C LYS A 4 -2.51 -17.51 -26.98
N VAL A 5 -3.10 -16.31 -26.92
CA VAL A 5 -2.39 -15.04 -27.15
C VAL A 5 -1.56 -14.73 -25.91
N GLY A 6 -0.39 -15.37 -25.82
CA GLY A 6 0.56 -15.29 -24.71
C GLY A 6 1.34 -13.98 -24.61
N GLY A 7 0.67 -12.84 -24.77
CA GLY A 7 1.30 -11.51 -24.68
C GLY A 7 0.48 -10.45 -23.93
N LEU A 8 -0.85 -10.63 -23.80
CA LEU A 8 -1.71 -9.61 -23.20
C LEU A 8 -1.87 -9.74 -21.67
N SER A 9 -1.69 -10.93 -21.09
CA SER A 9 -1.86 -11.12 -19.64
C SER A 9 -0.74 -10.46 -18.82
N LEU A 10 0.46 -10.39 -19.37
CA LEU A 10 1.67 -10.01 -18.62
C LEU A 10 1.67 -8.52 -18.21
N ASN A 11 1.08 -7.64 -19.03
CA ASN A 11 0.98 -6.22 -18.71
C ASN A 11 -0.04 -5.95 -17.61
N TYR A 12 -1.19 -6.64 -17.64
CA TYR A 12 -2.21 -6.49 -16.62
C TYR A 12 -1.72 -6.94 -15.24
N ASP A 13 -1.01 -8.07 -15.19
CA ASP A 13 -0.43 -8.62 -13.97
C ASP A 13 0.62 -7.69 -13.36
N LEU A 14 1.48 -7.06 -14.19
CA LEU A 14 2.46 -6.08 -13.73
C LEU A 14 1.82 -4.81 -13.22
N THR A 15 0.81 -4.28 -13.91
CA THR A 15 0.08 -3.09 -13.46
C THR A 15 -0.62 -3.34 -12.12
N LEU A 16 -1.23 -4.51 -11.94
CA LEU A 16 -1.84 -4.89 -10.65
C LEU A 16 -0.80 -5.03 -9.53
N LEU A 17 0.35 -5.62 -9.83
CA LEU A 17 1.44 -5.76 -8.86
C LEU A 17 1.96 -4.38 -8.46
N LEU A 18 2.24 -3.50 -9.42
CA LEU A 18 2.69 -2.14 -9.17
C LEU A 18 1.66 -1.37 -8.35
N ARG A 19 0.37 -1.41 -8.74
CA ARG A 19 -0.70 -0.78 -7.98
C ARG A 19 -0.71 -1.27 -6.53
N LYS A 20 -0.63 -2.58 -6.31
CA LYS A 20 -0.59 -3.16 -4.96
C LYS A 20 0.63 -2.71 -4.16
N VAL A 21 1.78 -2.60 -4.80
CA VAL A 21 3.02 -2.11 -4.17
C VAL A 21 2.87 -0.63 -3.80
N PHE A 22 2.37 0.21 -4.70
CA PHE A 22 2.13 1.63 -4.43
C PHE A 22 1.06 1.84 -3.36
N ASP A 23 -0.02 1.06 -3.36
CA ASP A 23 -1.06 1.12 -2.33
C ASP A 23 -0.47 0.80 -0.95
N VAL A 24 0.35 -0.24 -0.84
CA VAL A 24 1.01 -0.57 0.43
C VAL A 24 1.97 0.53 0.87
N LEU A 25 2.85 0.97 -0.03
CA LEU A 25 3.94 1.89 0.30
C LEU A 25 3.48 3.33 0.52
N LEU A 26 2.55 3.83 -0.30
CA LEU A 26 2.13 5.24 -0.29
C LEU A 26 0.79 5.47 0.42
N VAL A 27 -0.11 4.49 0.42
CA VAL A 27 -1.47 4.67 0.98
C VAL A 27 -1.58 4.07 2.37
N LYS A 28 -1.14 2.82 2.55
CA LYS A 28 -1.29 2.09 3.83
C LYS A 28 -0.27 2.51 4.88
N ASN A 29 0.98 2.80 4.48
CA ASN A 29 2.03 3.17 5.44
C ASN A 29 3.01 4.22 4.89
N PRO A 30 2.53 5.44 4.56
CA PRO A 30 3.38 6.51 4.03
C PRO A 30 4.51 6.91 5.00
N ILE A 31 4.24 6.88 6.31
CA ILE A 31 5.22 7.20 7.34
C ILE A 31 6.33 6.15 7.39
N GLY A 32 5.99 4.86 7.39
CA GLY A 32 6.95 3.76 7.37
C GLY A 32 7.82 3.76 6.11
N THR A 33 7.24 4.09 4.96
CA THR A 33 8.00 4.29 3.71
C THR A 33 8.96 5.48 3.81
N GLY A 34 8.51 6.63 4.32
CA GLY A 34 9.36 7.80 4.53
C GLY A 34 10.53 7.52 5.48
N LEU A 35 10.26 6.86 6.62
CA LEU A 35 11.29 6.43 7.57
C LEU A 35 12.23 5.40 6.97
N GLY A 36 11.72 4.47 6.15
CA GLY A 36 12.52 3.50 5.42
C GLY A 36 13.50 4.16 4.44
N VAL A 37 13.06 5.16 3.68
CA VAL A 37 13.94 5.92 2.77
C VAL A 37 15.02 6.66 3.55
N LEU A 38 14.64 7.38 4.61
CA LEU A 38 15.59 8.11 5.47
C LEU A 38 16.61 7.16 6.10
N LEU A 39 16.16 6.02 6.65
CA LEU A 39 17.04 5.03 7.24
C LEU A 39 17.97 4.41 6.18
N GLY A 40 17.47 4.14 4.97
CA GLY A 40 18.29 3.60 3.88
C GLY A 40 19.42 4.53 3.50
N ILE A 41 19.15 5.83 3.39
CA ILE A 41 20.17 6.86 3.13
C ILE A 41 21.16 6.95 4.31
N ALA A 42 20.67 6.95 5.54
CA ALA A 42 21.52 6.98 6.73
C ALA A 42 22.43 5.75 6.84
N LEU A 43 21.89 4.55 6.55
CA LEU A 43 22.63 3.29 6.52
C LEU A 43 23.69 3.29 5.42
N GLN A 44 23.37 3.80 4.24
CA GLN A 44 24.35 3.93 3.16
C GLN A 44 25.52 4.82 3.60
N GLY A 45 25.23 5.96 4.24
CA GLY A 45 26.26 6.85 4.79
C GLY A 45 27.10 6.15 5.84
N LEU A 46 26.46 5.44 6.77
CA LEU A 46 27.14 4.71 7.83
C LEU A 46 28.06 3.61 7.27
N VAL A 47 27.54 2.76 6.39
CA VAL A 47 28.34 1.68 5.76
C VAL A 47 29.46 2.27 4.89
N GLY A 48 29.21 3.38 4.20
CA GLY A 48 30.24 4.12 3.45
C GLY A 48 31.42 4.55 4.34
N LEU A 49 31.13 5.08 5.53
CA LEU A 49 32.16 5.48 6.51
C LEU A 49 32.97 4.27 7.02
N PHE A 50 32.33 3.12 7.21
CA PHE A 50 32.98 1.91 7.71
C PHE A 50 33.54 0.99 6.61
N THR A 51 33.30 1.28 5.33
CA THR A 51 33.77 0.48 4.19
C THR A 51 35.28 0.19 4.23
N PRO A 52 36.18 1.17 4.47
CA PRO A 52 37.62 0.88 4.53
C PRO A 52 37.99 -0.10 5.65
N THR A 53 37.33 0.01 6.81
CA THR A 53 37.55 -0.87 7.96
C THR A 53 36.98 -2.27 7.71
N LEU A 54 35.77 -2.36 7.16
CA LEU A 54 35.07 -3.62 6.86
C LEU A 54 35.80 -4.44 5.79
N LYS A 55 36.33 -3.78 4.75
CA LYS A 55 37.10 -4.43 3.69
C LYS A 55 38.40 -5.05 4.22
N THR A 56 39.00 -4.42 5.22
CA THR A 56 40.28 -4.86 5.81
C THR A 56 40.11 -6.04 6.77
N ILE A 57 39.02 -6.08 7.54
CA ILE A 57 38.82 -7.08 8.60
C ILE A 57 37.98 -8.28 8.14
N LEU A 58 36.92 -8.04 7.34
CA LEU A 58 35.93 -9.07 6.99
C LEU A 58 36.02 -9.56 5.55
N TYR A 59 36.89 -8.99 4.70
CA TYR A 59 36.95 -9.28 3.26
C TYR A 59 35.59 -9.16 2.53
N LEU A 60 34.62 -8.46 3.13
CA LEU A 60 33.32 -8.22 2.54
C LEU A 60 33.36 -6.95 1.69
N ASP A 61 32.99 -7.09 0.41
CA ASP A 61 32.96 -5.99 -0.55
C ASP A 61 31.56 -5.38 -0.64
N PHE A 62 31.26 -4.47 0.30
CA PHE A 62 30.01 -3.70 0.30
C PHE A 62 29.97 -2.60 -0.77
N SER A 63 31.06 -2.36 -1.50
CA SER A 63 31.14 -1.32 -2.53
C SER A 63 30.27 -1.61 -3.76
N ARG A 64 29.77 -2.85 -3.90
CA ARG A 64 28.85 -3.26 -4.97
C ARG A 64 27.38 -2.94 -4.68
N LEU A 65 27.04 -2.65 -3.43
CA LEU A 65 25.66 -2.28 -3.07
C LEU A 65 25.40 -0.82 -3.43
N THR A 66 24.48 -0.61 -4.37
CA THR A 66 23.98 0.72 -4.71
C THR A 66 23.05 1.26 -3.63
N TYR A 67 22.86 2.59 -3.60
CA TYR A 67 21.91 3.27 -2.71
C TYR A 67 20.50 2.65 -2.75
N LEU A 68 20.09 2.16 -3.92
CA LEU A 68 18.80 1.51 -4.10
C LEU A 68 18.64 0.28 -3.21
N HIS A 69 19.70 -0.50 -2.98
CA HIS A 69 19.61 -1.70 -2.15
C HIS A 69 19.35 -1.35 -0.68
N TYR A 70 20.05 -0.33 -0.16
CA TYR A 70 19.85 0.15 1.20
C TYR A 70 18.44 0.71 1.39
N ILE A 71 17.98 1.54 0.45
CA ILE A 71 16.64 2.12 0.48
C ILE A 71 15.57 1.02 0.38
N SER A 72 15.68 0.12 -0.61
CA SER A 72 14.71 -0.97 -0.77
C SER A 72 14.66 -1.88 0.45
N PHE A 73 15.80 -2.23 1.05
CA PHE A 73 15.86 -3.05 2.24
C PHE A 73 15.20 -2.36 3.45
N SER A 74 15.51 -1.09 3.67
CA SER A 74 14.96 -0.32 4.79
C SER A 74 13.45 -0.08 4.61
N VAL A 75 13.00 0.32 3.42
CA VAL A 75 11.58 0.49 3.11
C VAL A 75 10.82 -0.83 3.29
N PHE A 76 11.36 -1.94 2.80
CA PHE A 76 10.77 -3.26 3.00
C PHE A 76 10.68 -3.63 4.49
N SER A 77 11.75 -3.41 5.25
CA SER A 77 11.78 -3.73 6.69
C SER A 77 10.73 -2.96 7.50
N PHE A 78 10.54 -1.66 7.21
CA PHE A 78 9.50 -0.86 7.89
C PHE A 78 8.07 -1.17 7.43
N ASN A 79 7.91 -1.69 6.20
CA ASN A 79 6.62 -2.07 5.66
C ASN A 79 6.28 -3.55 5.87
N ILE A 80 7.18 -4.36 6.42
CA ILE A 80 6.99 -5.82 6.53
C ILE A 80 5.73 -6.17 7.33
N LYS A 81 5.44 -5.40 8.38
CA LYS A 81 4.22 -5.55 9.16
C LYS A 81 2.99 -5.25 8.31
N THR A 82 3.00 -4.20 7.50
CA THR A 82 1.90 -3.85 6.57
C THR A 82 1.72 -4.90 5.46
N PHE A 83 2.80 -5.55 5.01
CA PHE A 83 2.73 -6.68 4.08
C PHE A 83 2.14 -7.95 4.71
N LEU A 84 2.39 -8.17 6.00
CA LEU A 84 1.90 -9.33 6.77
C LEU A 84 0.49 -9.11 7.32
N SER A 85 0.12 -7.86 7.63
CA SER A 85 -1.22 -7.48 8.06
C SER A 85 -2.21 -7.60 6.91
N LYS A 86 -3.11 -8.57 7.02
CA LYS A 86 -4.27 -8.69 6.14
C LYS A 86 -5.33 -7.67 6.54
N ASP A 87 -5.07 -6.37 6.36
CA ASP A 87 -6.09 -5.37 6.67
C ASP A 87 -7.17 -5.37 5.59
N LYS A 88 -8.40 -5.69 6.04
CA LYS A 88 -9.62 -5.96 5.27
C LYS A 88 -10.44 -4.70 4.91
N VAL A 89 -9.97 -3.52 5.31
CA VAL A 89 -10.73 -2.26 5.18
C VAL A 89 -9.85 -1.18 4.56
N ASP A 90 -10.43 -0.32 3.72
CA ASP A 90 -9.73 0.82 3.11
C ASP A 90 -9.20 1.76 4.21
N PRO A 91 -7.91 2.15 4.19
CA PRO A 91 -7.32 3.05 5.19
C PRO A 91 -8.03 4.39 5.30
N SER A 92 -8.67 4.85 4.22
CA SER A 92 -9.45 6.10 4.22
C SER A 92 -10.72 5.96 5.02
N ILE A 93 -11.37 4.79 4.97
CA ILE A 93 -12.54 4.48 5.78
C ILE A 93 -12.15 4.41 7.26
N GLU A 94 -11.05 3.72 7.57
CA GLU A 94 -10.52 3.60 8.93
C GLU A 94 -10.21 4.98 9.56
N ARG A 95 -9.57 5.88 8.80
CA ARG A 95 -9.32 7.26 9.24
C ARG A 95 -10.60 8.04 9.57
N ILE A 96 -11.68 7.84 8.81
CA ILE A 96 -12.96 8.51 9.08
C ILE A 96 -13.61 7.93 10.34
N PHE A 97 -13.55 6.61 10.54
CA PHE A 97 -13.99 5.98 11.79
C PHE A 97 -13.23 6.54 13.00
N ASP A 98 -11.90 6.64 12.91
CA ASP A 98 -11.07 7.21 13.96
C ASP A 98 -11.41 8.68 14.23
N PHE A 99 -11.63 9.48 13.18
CA PHE A 99 -12.01 10.89 13.33
C PHE A 99 -13.35 11.07 14.06
N ILE A 100 -14.37 10.27 13.74
CA ILE A 100 -15.67 10.31 14.43
C ILE A 100 -15.49 9.95 15.90
N LYS A 101 -14.71 8.90 16.19
CA LYS A 101 -14.44 8.43 17.54
C LYS A 101 -13.67 9.45 18.39
N GLU A 102 -12.65 10.09 17.82
CA GLU A 102 -11.89 11.16 18.49
C GLU A 102 -12.80 12.36 18.76
N SER A 103 -13.66 12.73 17.81
CA SER A 103 -14.60 13.85 17.94
C SER A 103 -15.67 13.61 19.02
N GLU A 104 -16.14 12.38 19.18
CA GLU A 104 -17.04 11.97 20.27
C GLU A 104 -16.32 12.06 21.63
N LYS A 105 -15.09 11.51 21.69
CA LYS A 105 -14.27 11.50 22.91
C LYS A 105 -13.91 12.91 23.38
N ASP A 106 -13.61 13.81 22.44
CA ASP A 106 -13.30 15.22 22.71
C ASP A 106 -14.55 16.05 23.06
N GLY A 107 -15.75 15.47 22.99
CA GLY A 107 -17.02 16.16 23.23
C GLY A 107 -17.38 17.19 22.15
N LYS A 108 -16.72 17.14 20.98
CA LYS A 108 -17.04 18.00 19.83
C LYS A 108 -18.37 17.63 19.19
N ILE A 109 -18.75 16.36 19.30
CA ILE A 109 -20.05 15.82 18.87
C ILE A 109 -20.63 14.96 20.00
N ASP A 110 -21.96 14.96 20.11
CA ASP A 110 -22.65 14.04 21.01
C ASP A 110 -22.74 12.63 20.41
N LYS A 111 -23.12 11.66 21.26
CA LYS A 111 -23.19 10.25 20.91
C LYS A 111 -24.22 9.94 19.81
N GLU A 112 -25.36 10.65 19.77
CA GLU A 112 -26.35 10.44 18.71
C GLU A 112 -25.85 10.97 17.37
N THR A 113 -25.18 12.12 17.39
CA THR A 113 -24.54 12.68 16.20
C THR A 113 -23.42 11.78 15.67
N ALA A 114 -22.58 11.23 16.54
CA ALA A 114 -21.58 10.22 16.16
C ALA A 114 -22.24 9.00 15.50
N HIS A 115 -23.33 8.49 16.07
CA HIS A 115 -24.09 7.36 15.53
C HIS A 115 -24.66 7.65 14.12
N LYS A 116 -25.18 8.87 13.89
CA LYS A 116 -25.64 9.28 12.57
C LYS A 116 -24.50 9.29 11.54
N TYR A 117 -23.32 9.81 11.90
CA TYR A 117 -22.17 9.81 11.00
C TYR A 117 -21.67 8.41 10.67
N TYR A 118 -21.65 7.48 11.64
CA TYR A 118 -21.32 6.09 11.35
C TYR A 118 -22.29 5.44 10.35
N ASN A 119 -23.59 5.65 10.53
CA ASN A 119 -24.60 5.08 9.62
C ASN A 119 -24.53 5.69 8.21
N GLN A 120 -24.26 7.00 8.10
CA GLN A 120 -24.05 7.65 6.82
C GLN A 120 -22.81 7.09 6.10
N LEU A 121 -21.70 6.93 6.82
CA LEU A 121 -20.47 6.36 6.27
C LEU A 121 -20.70 4.91 5.78
N CYS A 122 -21.35 4.07 6.59
CA CYS A 122 -21.68 2.71 6.20
C CYS A 122 -22.59 2.65 4.96
N SER A 123 -23.60 3.50 4.90
CA SER A 123 -24.51 3.60 3.75
C SER A 123 -23.77 4.01 2.47
N GLU A 124 -22.85 4.97 2.57
CA GLU A 124 -22.04 5.43 1.45
C GLU A 124 -21.04 4.37 0.96
N ILE A 125 -20.44 3.61 1.87
CA ILE A 125 -19.55 2.50 1.51
C ILE A 125 -20.34 1.40 0.78
N VAL A 126 -21.51 1.03 1.31
CA VAL A 126 -22.37 0.02 0.69
C VAL A 126 -22.83 0.47 -0.69
N SER A 127 -23.26 1.73 -0.85
CA SER A 127 -23.71 2.23 -2.16
C SER A 127 -22.59 2.23 -3.19
N ARG A 128 -21.36 2.60 -2.80
CA ARG A 128 -20.18 2.53 -3.68
C ARG A 128 -19.89 1.09 -4.12
N VAL A 129 -19.94 0.13 -3.21
CA VAL A 129 -19.70 -1.29 -3.53
C VAL A 129 -20.77 -1.84 -4.47
N VAL A 130 -22.06 -1.49 -4.25
CA VAL A 130 -23.17 -1.93 -5.12
C VAL A 130 -23.02 -1.36 -6.54
N ILE A 131 -22.69 -0.07 -6.66
CA ILE A 131 -22.46 0.58 -7.97
C ILE A 131 -21.27 -0.06 -8.69
N GLU A 132 -20.20 -0.40 -7.97
CA GLU A 132 -19.03 -1.06 -8.56
C GLU A 132 -19.33 -2.50 -9.01
N SER A 133 -20.16 -3.24 -8.28
CA SER A 133 -20.60 -4.60 -8.69
C SER A 133 -21.54 -4.59 -9.90
N ASP A 134 -22.43 -3.60 -9.99
CA ASP A 134 -23.39 -3.50 -11.09
C ASP A 134 -22.71 -3.04 -12.39
N GLY A 135 -21.76 -2.09 -12.31
CA GLY A 135 -20.94 -1.69 -13.44
C GLY A 135 -19.96 -2.76 -13.94
N PHE A 136 -19.67 -3.79 -13.13
CA PHE A 136 -18.85 -4.94 -13.52
C PHE A 136 -19.65 -5.97 -14.32
N ASN A 137 -20.93 -6.17 -14.01
CA ASN A 137 -21.83 -7.05 -14.77
C ASN A 137 -22.19 -6.46 -16.14
N GLU A 138 -22.40 -5.13 -16.23
CA GLU A 138 -22.75 -4.49 -17.50
C GLU A 138 -21.61 -4.55 -18.54
N LYS A 139 -20.34 -4.51 -18.11
CA LYS A 139 -19.20 -4.68 -19.02
C LYS A 139 -18.95 -6.13 -19.43
N ALA A 140 -19.29 -7.10 -18.58
CA ALA A 140 -19.15 -8.52 -18.90
C ALA A 140 -20.16 -9.00 -19.96
N ASP A 141 -21.37 -8.42 -19.98
CA ASP A 141 -22.41 -8.79 -20.97
C ASP A 141 -22.21 -8.11 -22.34
N VAL A 142 -21.55 -6.95 -22.40
CA VAL A 142 -21.25 -6.26 -23.68
C VAL A 142 -20.14 -6.97 -24.46
N ASP A 143 -19.16 -7.58 -23.78
CA ASP A 143 -18.06 -8.31 -24.43
C ASP A 143 -18.44 -9.72 -24.92
N VAL A 144 -19.57 -10.30 -24.48
CA VAL A 144 -20.06 -11.61 -24.96
C VAL A 144 -20.92 -11.49 -26.22
N ASN A 145 -21.51 -10.32 -26.49
CA ASN A 145 -22.42 -10.11 -27.62
C ASN A 145 -21.79 -9.45 -28.85
N ASN A 146 -20.48 -9.11 -28.81
CA ASN A 146 -19.79 -8.39 -29.90
C ASN A 146 -18.41 -8.98 -30.31
N GLY A 147 -18.10 -10.26 -30.05
CA GLY A 147 -16.81 -10.87 -30.44
C GLY A 147 -16.81 -12.38 -30.60
#